data_AF-Q8WQZ0-F1
#
_entry.id   AF-Q8WQZ0-F1
#
_cell.length_a   1.000
_cell.length_b   1.000
_cell.length_c   1.000
_cell.angle_alpha   90.00
_cell.angle_beta   90.00
_cell.angle_gamma   90.00
#
_symmetry.space_group_name_H-M   'P 1'
#
loop_
_entity.id
_entity.type
_entity.pdbx_description
1 polymer ?
#
loop_
_entity_poly.entity_id
_entity_poly.type
_entity_poly.pdbx_seq_one_letter_code
_entity_poly.pdbx_strand_id
1 'polypeptide(L)'
;VGLIFRGALKVSALEALTRANATQVGLTPSDAALVFVDNHDNQRGHGAGGDSTLTFKDGQTYTQAIAFTLATDYGTVRLMSSYNFTDTDQGPPSDDRANILPPGINADGSCQNGWVCEHRWPVVRRMVSFRNFVAPAPLTNVQYSGGTFAFCRGAIGFALFNAGPETSDGIWKACLPPGEYCDIISGERDGTMCTGTRVLVDGDGRVSLTVPRSSSVVLDLLNRVS
;
A
#
# COMPACT_ATOMS: atom_id res chain seq x y z
N VAL A 1 5.30 10.33 1.61
CA VAL A 1 4.88 9.04 2.24
C VAL A 1 5.98 8.44 3.10
N GLY A 2 7.23 8.32 2.62
CA GLY A 2 8.29 7.65 3.39
C GLY A 2 8.68 8.32 4.71
N LEU A 3 8.67 9.66 4.80
CA LEU A 3 8.84 10.36 6.10
C LEU A 3 7.86 9.89 7.18
N ILE A 4 6.64 9.50 6.81
CA ILE A 4 5.61 9.07 7.76
C ILE A 4 5.84 7.60 8.17
N PHE A 5 6.05 6.71 7.20
CA PHE A 5 6.28 5.29 7.47
C PHE A 5 7.66 4.99 8.09
N ARG A 6 8.61 5.95 8.02
CA ARG A 6 9.86 5.93 8.80
C ARG A 6 9.71 6.57 10.20
N GLY A 7 8.52 7.05 10.57
CA GLY A 7 8.23 7.66 11.87
C GLY A 7 8.77 9.09 12.06
N ALA A 8 9.31 9.73 11.01
CA ALA A 8 9.79 11.11 11.08
C ALA A 8 8.67 12.15 11.10
N LEU A 9 7.49 11.80 10.54
CA LEU A 9 6.27 12.60 10.61
C LEU A 9 5.14 11.79 11.26
N LYS A 10 4.21 12.51 11.91
CA LYS A 10 3.02 11.90 12.51
C LYS A 10 2.14 11.25 11.45
N VAL A 11 1.46 10.16 11.83
CA VAL A 11 0.57 9.42 10.94
C VAL A 11 -0.58 10.27 10.37
N SER A 12 -1.04 11.29 11.12
CA SER A 12 -2.06 12.23 10.66
C SER A 12 -1.63 13.02 9.40
N ALA A 13 -0.33 13.13 9.12
CA ALA A 13 0.15 13.75 7.88
C ALA A 13 -0.23 12.95 6.61
N LEU A 14 -0.67 11.69 6.73
CA LEU A 14 -1.22 10.94 5.59
C LEU A 14 -2.50 11.58 5.06
N GLU A 15 -3.23 12.33 5.87
CA GLU A 15 -4.43 13.04 5.45
C GLU A 15 -4.14 14.07 4.35
N ALA A 16 -2.93 14.63 4.31
CA ALA A 16 -2.50 15.54 3.25
C ALA A 16 -2.30 14.84 1.88
N LEU A 17 -2.25 13.50 1.86
CA LEU A 17 -2.07 12.67 0.68
C LEU A 17 -3.40 12.07 0.19
N THR A 18 -4.51 12.76 0.44
CA THR A 18 -5.86 12.43 -0.05
C THR A 18 -6.31 13.47 -1.08
N ARG A 19 -7.25 13.09 -1.96
CA ARG A 19 -7.77 13.98 -3.01
C ARG A 19 -8.30 15.30 -2.46
N ALA A 20 -8.96 15.27 -1.31
CA ALA A 20 -9.61 16.44 -0.71
C ALA A 20 -8.63 17.45 -0.09
N ASN A 21 -7.45 16.99 0.35
CA ASN A 21 -6.52 17.82 1.12
C ASN A 21 -5.21 18.13 0.39
N ALA A 22 -4.88 17.39 -0.67
CA ALA A 22 -3.61 17.54 -1.39
C ALA A 22 -3.31 18.99 -1.81
N THR A 23 -4.29 19.71 -2.35
CA THR A 23 -4.08 21.11 -2.79
C THR A 23 -3.94 22.09 -1.63
N GLN A 24 -4.49 21.79 -0.45
CA GLN A 24 -4.37 22.63 0.73
C GLN A 24 -2.94 22.69 1.26
N VAL A 25 -2.15 21.65 0.97
CA VAL A 25 -0.71 21.58 1.30
C VAL A 25 0.19 21.84 0.09
N GLY A 26 -0.36 22.38 -1.00
CA GLY A 26 0.40 22.78 -2.19
C GLY A 26 0.78 21.64 -3.14
N LEU A 27 0.16 20.46 -3.02
CA LEU A 27 0.31 19.42 -4.04
C LEU A 27 -0.60 19.70 -5.23
N THR A 28 -0.20 19.17 -6.39
CA THR A 28 -0.97 19.22 -7.64
C THR A 28 -2.39 18.65 -7.45
N PRO A 29 -3.42 19.22 -8.11
CA PRO A 29 -4.74 18.60 -8.16
C PRO A 29 -4.68 17.12 -8.57
N SER A 30 -5.51 16.28 -7.95
CA SER A 30 -5.46 14.82 -8.08
C SER A 30 -5.61 14.32 -9.52
N ASP A 31 -6.39 15.00 -10.35
CA ASP A 31 -6.59 14.72 -11.78
C ASP A 31 -5.38 15.06 -12.66
N ALA A 32 -4.46 15.89 -12.17
CA ALA A 32 -3.21 16.25 -12.83
C ALA A 32 -1.97 15.64 -12.15
N ALA A 33 -2.14 14.85 -11.08
CA ALA A 33 -1.05 14.26 -10.32
C ALA A 33 -0.71 12.83 -10.78
N LEU A 34 0.54 12.59 -11.18
CA LEU A 34 1.13 11.24 -11.28
C LEU A 34 1.92 10.97 -9.99
N VAL A 35 1.49 9.98 -9.22
CA VAL A 35 2.05 9.69 -7.89
C VAL A 35 2.74 8.33 -7.86
N PHE A 36 3.79 8.22 -7.06
CA PHE A 36 4.59 7.01 -6.88
C PHE A 36 5.30 7.05 -5.52
N VAL A 37 5.70 5.90 -5.01
CA VAL A 37 6.51 5.81 -3.77
C VAL A 37 7.97 6.11 -4.10
N ASP A 38 8.47 5.51 -5.18
CA ASP A 38 9.79 5.68 -5.75
C ASP A 38 9.74 5.69 -7.29
N ASN A 39 10.84 6.09 -7.90
CA ASN A 39 11.13 5.95 -9.32
C ASN A 39 12.55 5.41 -9.49
N HIS A 40 12.98 5.23 -10.73
CA HIS A 40 14.31 4.72 -11.03
C HIS A 40 15.44 5.61 -10.52
N ASP A 41 15.28 6.94 -10.44
CA ASP A 41 16.32 7.83 -9.90
C ASP A 41 16.38 7.77 -8.37
N ASN A 42 15.27 8.06 -7.69
CA ASN A 42 15.29 8.28 -6.24
C ASN A 42 15.45 6.99 -5.44
N GLN A 43 15.13 5.83 -6.02
CA GLN A 43 15.45 4.54 -5.39
C GLN A 43 16.97 4.27 -5.33
N ARG A 44 17.77 5.02 -6.10
CA ARG A 44 19.24 5.00 -6.12
C ARG A 44 19.84 6.18 -5.34
N GLY A 45 19.02 6.97 -4.65
CA GLY A 45 19.46 8.21 -4.00
C GLY A 45 19.71 9.37 -4.97
N HIS A 46 19.36 9.21 -6.25
CA HIS A 46 19.47 10.27 -7.26
C HIS A 46 18.18 11.10 -7.29
N GLY A 47 18.29 12.42 -7.25
CA GLY A 47 17.14 13.32 -7.35
C GLY A 47 16.40 13.56 -6.02
N ALA A 48 15.12 13.93 -6.13
CA ALA A 48 14.35 14.41 -5.00
C ALA A 48 13.88 13.29 -4.06
N GLY A 49 13.87 13.58 -2.75
CA GLY A 49 13.42 12.70 -1.69
C GLY A 49 14.53 12.16 -0.80
N GLY A 50 15.74 11.94 -1.35
CA GLY A 50 16.89 11.41 -0.61
C GLY A 50 16.53 10.18 0.22
N ASP A 51 17.04 10.10 1.45
CA ASP A 51 16.83 9.00 2.40
C ASP A 51 15.36 8.78 2.83
N SER A 52 14.49 9.75 2.54
CA SER A 52 13.05 9.61 2.82
C SER A 52 12.33 8.74 1.80
N THR A 53 12.96 8.45 0.65
CA THR A 53 12.42 7.52 -0.35
C THR A 53 12.42 6.11 0.22
N LEU A 54 11.29 5.41 0.06
CA LEU A 54 11.19 3.98 0.38
C LEU A 54 11.29 3.20 -0.93
N THR A 55 11.99 2.07 -0.89
CA THR A 55 12.26 1.23 -2.07
C THR A 55 12.03 -0.24 -1.74
N PHE A 56 12.16 -1.13 -2.73
CA PHE A 56 12.12 -2.58 -2.47
C PHE A 56 13.13 -3.05 -1.40
N LYS A 57 14.20 -2.30 -1.14
CA LYS A 57 15.19 -2.60 -0.11
C LYS A 57 14.68 -2.37 1.32
N ASP A 58 13.59 -1.62 1.50
CA ASP A 58 12.98 -1.34 2.81
C ASP A 58 11.91 -2.37 3.23
N GLY A 59 11.71 -3.43 2.45
CA GLY A 59 10.87 -4.57 2.81
C GLY A 59 9.42 -4.22 3.15
N GLN A 60 8.99 -4.57 4.37
CA GLN A 60 7.59 -4.38 4.81
C GLN A 60 7.16 -2.91 4.79
N THR A 61 8.03 -1.98 5.19
CA THR A 61 7.73 -0.54 5.23
C THR A 61 7.41 0.00 3.83
N TYR A 62 8.12 -0.46 2.81
CA TYR A 62 7.82 -0.09 1.42
C TYR A 62 6.51 -0.71 0.92
N THR A 63 6.24 -1.97 1.26
CA THR A 63 4.96 -2.62 0.97
C THR A 63 3.79 -1.83 1.59
N GLN A 64 3.93 -1.32 2.82
CA GLN A 64 2.91 -0.46 3.43
C GLN A 64 2.71 0.86 2.70
N ALA A 65 3.79 1.52 2.29
CA ALA A 65 3.71 2.76 1.54
C ALA A 65 3.01 2.55 0.19
N ILE A 66 3.31 1.46 -0.54
CA ILE A 66 2.59 1.08 -1.75
C ILE A 66 1.11 0.84 -1.44
N ALA A 67 0.80 0.04 -0.41
CA ALA A 67 -0.57 -0.26 -0.05
C ALA A 67 -1.36 1.01 0.29
N PHE A 68 -0.78 1.94 1.04
CA PHE A 68 -1.39 3.25 1.29
C PHE A 68 -1.63 4.01 -0.01
N THR A 69 -0.60 4.16 -0.86
CA THR A 69 -0.69 4.86 -2.15
C THR A 69 -1.75 4.26 -3.07
N LEU A 70 -1.96 2.94 -3.05
CA LEU A 70 -3.02 2.29 -3.81
C LEU A 70 -4.40 2.46 -3.17
N ALA A 71 -4.49 2.51 -1.84
CA ALA A 71 -5.74 2.64 -1.10
C ALA A 71 -6.32 4.06 -1.10
N THR A 72 -5.49 5.10 -1.10
CA THR A 72 -5.92 6.51 -1.19
C THR A 72 -6.59 6.84 -2.54
N ASP A 73 -7.36 7.93 -2.60
CA ASP A 73 -8.02 8.46 -3.80
C ASP A 73 -7.22 9.57 -4.52
N TYR A 74 -5.97 9.81 -4.09
CA TYR A 74 -5.10 10.83 -4.66
C TYR A 74 -4.26 10.34 -5.84
N GLY A 75 -4.31 11.08 -6.96
CA GLY A 75 -3.44 10.90 -8.11
C GLY A 75 -3.70 9.67 -8.98
N THR A 76 -3.05 9.65 -10.13
CA THR A 76 -2.83 8.44 -10.93
C THR A 76 -1.59 7.74 -10.41
N VAL A 77 -1.73 6.50 -9.92
CA VAL A 77 -0.63 5.76 -9.28
C VAL A 77 0.22 5.07 -10.32
N ARG A 78 1.54 5.25 -10.24
CA ARG A 78 2.55 4.45 -10.92
C ARG A 78 3.30 3.60 -9.91
N LEU A 79 3.36 2.30 -10.15
CA LEU A 79 4.17 1.37 -9.38
C LEU A 79 5.54 1.21 -10.05
N MET A 80 6.60 1.22 -9.25
CA MET A 80 7.93 0.87 -9.72
C MET A 80 8.04 -0.67 -9.84
N SER A 81 8.79 -1.11 -10.84
CA SER A 81 9.20 -2.51 -10.98
C SER A 81 10.67 -2.54 -11.33
N SER A 82 11.48 -3.05 -10.41
CA SER A 82 12.92 -2.85 -10.38
C SER A 82 13.68 -4.13 -10.73
N TYR A 83 14.98 -3.97 -10.88
CA TYR A 83 15.97 -5.02 -10.74
C TYR A 83 16.85 -4.74 -9.50
N ASN A 84 17.47 -5.78 -8.95
CA ASN A 84 18.32 -5.65 -7.79
C ASN A 84 19.67 -5.04 -8.19
N PHE A 85 20.21 -4.17 -7.34
CA PHE A 85 21.47 -3.46 -7.56
C PHE A 85 22.17 -3.18 -6.23
N THR A 86 23.50 -3.19 -6.23
CA THR A 86 24.32 -2.74 -5.10
C THR A 86 25.02 -1.41 -5.37
N ASP A 87 25.31 -1.13 -6.63
CA ASP A 87 25.84 0.14 -7.12
C ASP A 87 24.70 0.99 -7.71
N THR A 88 24.68 2.29 -7.38
CA THR A 88 23.65 3.23 -7.84
C THR A 88 23.76 3.53 -9.34
N ASP A 89 24.93 3.32 -9.95
CA ASP A 89 25.13 3.48 -11.40
C ASP A 89 25.01 2.15 -12.18
N GLN A 90 24.60 1.08 -11.50
CA GLN A 90 24.50 -0.26 -12.09
C GLN A 90 23.37 -0.36 -13.14
N GLY A 91 23.72 -0.90 -14.31
CA GLY A 91 22.76 -1.33 -15.32
C GLY A 91 21.91 -2.54 -14.90
N PRO A 92 20.93 -2.92 -15.73
CA PRO A 92 20.08 -4.09 -15.48
C PRO A 92 20.88 -5.41 -15.54
N PRO A 93 20.31 -6.52 -15.03
CA PRO A 93 20.90 -7.85 -15.17
C PRO A 93 21.22 -8.17 -16.63
N SER A 94 22.48 -8.51 -16.92
CA SER A 94 22.96 -8.79 -18.27
C SER A 94 23.94 -9.97 -18.29
N ASP A 95 24.11 -10.59 -19.46
CA ASP A 95 25.12 -11.62 -19.70
C ASP A 95 26.52 -11.01 -19.94
N ASP A 96 27.54 -11.86 -20.10
CA ASP A 96 28.94 -11.43 -20.35
C ASP A 96 29.13 -10.63 -21.66
N ARG A 97 28.09 -10.55 -22.50
CA ARG A 97 28.06 -9.79 -23.76
C ARG A 97 27.18 -8.54 -23.66
N ALA A 98 26.77 -8.16 -22.44
CA ALA A 98 25.90 -7.03 -22.15
C ALA A 98 24.48 -7.13 -22.76
N ASN A 99 23.99 -8.33 -23.09
CA ASN A 99 22.58 -8.52 -23.42
C ASN A 99 21.75 -8.56 -22.13
N ILE A 100 20.65 -7.82 -22.07
CA ILE A 100 19.76 -7.80 -20.91
C ILE A 100 19.10 -9.17 -20.75
N LEU A 101 19.23 -9.76 -19.56
CA LEU A 101 18.61 -11.03 -19.22
C LEU A 101 17.10 -10.87 -19.05
N PRO A 102 16.27 -11.79 -19.57
CA PRO A 102 14.85 -11.79 -19.28
C PRO A 102 14.63 -12.10 -17.79
N PRO A 103 13.53 -11.62 -17.17
CA PRO A 103 13.28 -11.82 -15.75
C PRO A 103 13.19 -13.28 -15.32
N GLY A 104 12.59 -14.14 -16.16
CA GLY A 104 12.22 -15.49 -15.74
C GLY A 104 11.19 -15.46 -14.60
N ILE A 105 10.39 -16.52 -14.48
CA ILE A 105 9.30 -16.58 -13.50
C ILE A 105 9.39 -17.92 -12.77
N ASN A 106 9.44 -17.86 -11.44
CA ASN A 106 9.41 -19.01 -10.57
C ASN A 106 7.98 -19.58 -10.46
N ALA A 107 7.85 -20.81 -9.94
CA ALA A 107 6.55 -21.45 -9.76
C ALA A 107 5.60 -20.68 -8.81
N ASP A 108 6.16 -19.94 -7.85
CA ASP A 108 5.42 -19.07 -6.93
C ASP A 108 5.05 -17.69 -7.52
N GLY A 109 5.42 -17.45 -8.79
CA GLY A 109 5.15 -16.20 -9.49
C GLY A 109 6.16 -15.07 -9.22
N SER A 110 7.15 -15.28 -8.36
CA SER A 110 8.28 -14.35 -8.19
C SER A 110 9.19 -14.33 -9.42
N CYS A 111 9.95 -13.25 -9.59
CA CYS A 111 10.94 -13.14 -10.65
C CYS A 111 12.29 -13.70 -10.22
N GLN A 112 13.12 -14.05 -11.21
CA GLN A 112 14.50 -14.51 -11.02
C GLN A 112 15.46 -13.60 -11.80
N ASN A 113 16.69 -14.07 -12.06
CA ASN A 113 17.69 -13.35 -12.87
C ASN A 113 17.97 -11.90 -12.39
N GLY A 114 17.88 -11.66 -11.07
CA GLY A 114 18.11 -10.34 -10.48
C GLY A 114 16.95 -9.35 -10.62
N TRP A 115 15.79 -9.75 -11.14
CA TRP A 115 14.61 -8.88 -11.24
C TRP A 115 13.76 -8.94 -9.97
N VAL A 116 13.34 -7.76 -9.47
CA VAL A 116 12.60 -7.64 -8.20
C VAL A 116 11.10 -7.88 -8.41
N CYS A 117 10.55 -7.31 -9.48
CA CYS A 117 9.15 -7.47 -9.88
C CYS A 117 8.13 -7.18 -8.76
N GLU A 118 8.23 -6.01 -8.14
CA GLU A 118 7.32 -5.54 -7.08
C GLU A 118 5.85 -5.61 -7.50
N HIS A 119 5.57 -5.35 -8.78
CA HIS A 119 4.23 -5.47 -9.37
C HIS A 119 3.63 -6.89 -9.29
N ARG A 120 4.45 -7.93 -9.04
CA ARG A 120 4.02 -9.33 -8.90
C ARG A 120 3.84 -9.75 -7.45
N TRP A 121 4.33 -8.97 -6.50
CA TRP A 121 4.20 -9.30 -5.08
C TRP A 121 2.71 -9.47 -4.74
N PRO A 122 2.33 -10.53 -4.01
CA PRO A 122 0.93 -10.85 -3.77
C PRO A 122 0.13 -9.66 -3.22
N VAL A 123 0.69 -8.94 -2.23
CA VAL A 123 0.07 -7.73 -1.65
C VAL A 123 -0.14 -6.65 -2.70
N VAL A 124 0.85 -6.37 -3.56
CA VAL A 124 0.77 -5.32 -4.58
C VAL A 124 -0.32 -5.66 -5.60
N ARG A 125 -0.35 -6.91 -6.09
CA ARG A 125 -1.39 -7.36 -7.03
C ARG A 125 -2.79 -7.21 -6.46
N ARG A 126 -2.99 -7.63 -5.21
CA ARG A 126 -4.28 -7.52 -4.55
C ARG A 126 -4.68 -6.07 -4.26
N MET A 127 -3.72 -5.22 -3.90
CA MET A 127 -3.98 -3.78 -3.71
C MET A 127 -4.27 -3.04 -5.02
N VAL A 128 -3.75 -3.50 -6.16
CA VAL A 128 -4.18 -3.02 -7.48
C VAL A 128 -5.63 -3.40 -7.75
N SER A 129 -6.03 -4.65 -7.46
CA SER A 129 -7.43 -5.07 -7.55
C SER A 129 -8.34 -4.24 -6.64
N PHE A 130 -7.92 -4.00 -5.38
CA PHE A 130 -8.62 -3.11 -4.45
C PHE A 130 -8.81 -1.73 -5.06
N ARG A 131 -7.72 -1.07 -5.51
CA ARG A 131 -7.77 0.28 -6.10
C ARG A 131 -8.75 0.36 -7.27
N ASN A 132 -8.73 -0.63 -8.16
CA ASN A 132 -9.63 -0.71 -9.31
C ASN A 132 -11.09 -0.83 -8.86
N PHE A 133 -11.38 -1.67 -7.87
CA PHE A 133 -12.72 -1.87 -7.35
C PHE A 133 -13.26 -0.61 -6.65
N VAL A 134 -12.43 0.05 -5.83
CA VAL A 134 -12.84 1.22 -5.06
C VAL A 134 -12.72 2.55 -5.83
N ALA A 135 -12.23 2.54 -7.06
CA ALA A 135 -12.00 3.73 -7.90
C ALA A 135 -13.16 4.75 -7.92
N PRO A 136 -14.44 4.36 -8.06
CA PRO A 136 -15.54 5.32 -8.09
C PRO A 136 -15.90 5.91 -6.71
N ALA A 137 -15.42 5.32 -5.61
CA ALA A 137 -15.77 5.74 -4.26
C ALA A 137 -14.77 6.76 -3.71
N PRO A 138 -15.25 7.89 -3.15
CA PRO A 138 -14.37 8.87 -2.51
C PRO A 138 -13.75 8.32 -1.22
N LEU A 139 -12.62 8.89 -0.80
CA LEU A 139 -12.11 8.68 0.55
C LEU A 139 -12.93 9.49 1.56
N THR A 140 -13.45 8.82 2.58
CA THR A 140 -14.31 9.42 3.61
C THR A 140 -13.96 8.89 4.99
N ASN A 141 -14.54 9.51 6.03
CA ASN A 141 -14.50 9.01 7.40
C ASN A 141 -13.07 8.72 7.91
N VAL A 142 -12.17 9.70 7.69
CA VAL A 142 -10.79 9.67 8.19
C VAL A 142 -10.81 9.57 9.71
N GLN A 143 -10.03 8.65 10.24
CA GLN A 143 -9.87 8.37 11.67
C GLN A 143 -8.38 8.20 11.96
N TYR A 144 -7.93 8.71 13.10
CA TYR A 144 -6.57 8.48 13.58
C TYR A 144 -6.57 8.29 15.09
N SER A 145 -5.72 7.38 15.57
CA SER A 145 -5.51 7.13 17.00
C SER A 145 -4.09 6.62 17.21
N GLY A 146 -3.30 7.31 18.03
CA GLY A 146 -1.89 7.00 18.22
C GLY A 146 -1.11 6.99 16.89
N GLY A 147 -0.52 5.84 16.56
CA GLY A 147 0.21 5.60 15.32
C GLY A 147 -0.63 5.13 14.14
N THR A 148 -1.96 5.06 14.29
CA THR A 148 -2.87 4.52 13.28
C THR A 148 -3.59 5.58 12.47
N PHE A 149 -3.82 5.28 11.19
CA PHE A 149 -4.61 6.08 10.26
C PHE A 149 -5.54 5.17 9.48
N ALA A 150 -6.83 5.45 9.55
CA ALA A 150 -7.88 4.66 8.93
C ALA A 150 -8.81 5.54 8.10
N PHE A 151 -9.40 4.98 7.06
CA PHE A 151 -10.39 5.66 6.24
C PHE A 151 -11.27 4.67 5.50
N CYS A 152 -12.43 5.15 5.07
CA CYS A 152 -13.34 4.43 4.20
C CYS A 152 -13.14 4.86 2.75
N ARG A 153 -13.42 3.96 1.82
CA ARG A 153 -13.62 4.23 0.39
C ARG A 153 -15.10 4.01 0.09
N GLY A 154 -15.90 5.05 0.34
CA GLY A 154 -17.35 4.97 0.36
C GLY A 154 -17.84 3.87 1.31
N ALA A 155 -18.78 3.05 0.84
CA ALA A 155 -19.28 1.87 1.55
C ALA A 155 -18.76 0.55 0.96
N ILE A 156 -17.67 0.61 0.17
CA ILE A 156 -17.17 -0.54 -0.60
C ILE A 156 -15.73 -0.94 -0.25
N GLY A 157 -15.00 -0.10 0.48
CA GLY A 157 -13.65 -0.43 0.98
C GLY A 157 -13.30 0.29 2.27
N PHE A 158 -12.33 -0.27 2.99
CA PHE A 158 -11.76 0.26 4.23
C PHE A 158 -10.26 -0.04 4.26
N ALA A 159 -9.47 0.90 4.77
CA ALA A 159 -8.05 0.70 4.99
C ALA A 159 -7.62 1.30 6.32
N LEU A 160 -6.73 0.59 7.02
CA LEU A 160 -6.14 0.96 8.29
C LEU A 160 -4.63 0.69 8.25
N PHE A 161 -3.82 1.68 8.58
CA PHE A 161 -2.37 1.60 8.62
C PHE A 161 -1.86 1.94 10.00
N ASN A 162 -1.01 1.11 10.59
CA ASN A 162 -0.23 1.46 11.77
C ASN A 162 1.21 1.80 11.33
N ALA A 163 1.51 3.10 11.27
CA ALA A 163 2.86 3.61 11.04
C ALA A 163 3.55 4.05 12.34
N GLY A 164 2.96 3.74 13.49
CA GLY A 164 3.54 4.00 14.80
C GLY A 164 4.60 2.96 15.19
N PRO A 165 5.39 3.26 16.25
CA PRO A 165 6.42 2.36 16.74
C PRO A 165 5.87 1.14 17.51
N GLU A 166 4.62 1.21 17.97
CA GLU A 166 3.99 0.20 18.83
C GLU A 166 2.79 -0.47 18.16
N THR A 167 2.44 -1.66 18.64
CA THR A 167 1.13 -2.30 18.34
C THR A 167 0.00 -1.42 18.86
N SER A 168 -1.09 -1.35 18.10
CA SER A 168 -2.27 -0.55 18.46
C SER A 168 -3.52 -1.42 18.51
N ASP A 169 -4.26 -1.31 19.60
CA ASP A 169 -5.62 -1.83 19.74
C ASP A 169 -6.63 -0.69 19.53
N GLY A 170 -7.75 -0.98 18.88
CA GLY A 170 -8.76 0.05 18.67
C GLY A 170 -10.04 -0.44 18.02
N ILE A 171 -10.99 0.49 17.87
CA ILE A 171 -12.25 0.28 17.18
C ILE A 171 -12.41 1.35 16.12
N TRP A 172 -12.50 0.95 14.85
CA TRP A 172 -12.61 1.85 13.71
C TRP A 172 -13.94 1.66 13.00
N LYS A 173 -14.54 2.74 12.53
CA LYS A 173 -15.70 2.68 11.63
C LYS A 173 -15.19 2.31 10.23
N ALA A 174 -15.52 1.10 9.77
CA ALA A 174 -15.10 0.56 8.47
C ALA A 174 -16.03 0.98 7.33
N CYS A 175 -17.25 1.46 7.65
CA CYS A 175 -18.26 1.86 6.67
C CYS A 175 -18.72 0.73 5.73
N LEU A 176 -18.33 -0.52 6.02
CA LEU A 176 -18.74 -1.70 5.28
C LEU A 176 -20.00 -2.30 5.90
N PRO A 177 -20.83 -3.01 5.12
CA PRO A 177 -21.93 -3.82 5.66
C PRO A 177 -21.43 -4.85 6.67
N PRO A 178 -22.26 -5.21 7.69
CA PRO A 178 -21.93 -6.23 8.67
C PRO A 178 -21.62 -7.55 7.98
N GLY A 179 -20.59 -8.26 8.43
CA GLY A 179 -20.13 -9.48 7.79
C GLY A 179 -18.68 -9.79 8.09
N GLU A 180 -18.19 -10.91 7.58
CA GLU A 180 -16.79 -11.29 7.71
C GLU A 180 -16.05 -11.08 6.40
N TYR A 181 -14.85 -10.54 6.49
CA TYR A 181 -14.03 -10.09 5.37
C TYR A 181 -12.63 -10.67 5.49
N CYS A 182 -12.02 -10.99 4.36
CA CYS A 182 -10.61 -11.35 4.31
C CYS A 182 -9.75 -10.09 4.18
N ASP A 183 -8.74 -9.96 5.04
CA ASP A 183 -7.75 -8.91 4.93
C ASP A 183 -6.85 -9.13 3.71
N ILE A 184 -6.89 -8.16 2.79
CA ILE A 184 -6.22 -8.18 1.50
C ILE A 184 -4.69 -8.04 1.65
N ILE A 185 -4.24 -7.51 2.79
CA ILE A 185 -2.81 -7.41 3.10
C ILE A 185 -2.26 -8.80 3.42
N SER A 186 -2.82 -9.47 4.43
CA SER A 186 -2.35 -10.78 4.89
C SER A 186 -2.73 -11.96 3.99
N GLY A 187 -3.79 -11.84 3.19
CA GLY A 187 -4.24 -12.92 2.32
C GLY A 187 -5.33 -12.52 1.33
N GLU A 188 -6.14 -13.48 0.94
CA GLU A 188 -7.25 -13.31 0.02
C GLU A 188 -8.39 -14.27 0.35
N ARG A 189 -9.52 -14.05 -0.33
CA ARG A 189 -10.68 -14.94 -0.26
C ARG A 189 -10.47 -16.17 -1.14
N ASP A 190 -10.65 -17.35 -0.55
CA ASP A 190 -10.77 -18.64 -1.24
C ASP A 190 -12.13 -19.26 -0.94
N GLY A 191 -13.08 -19.08 -1.86
CA GLY A 191 -14.48 -19.48 -1.65
C GLY A 191 -15.12 -18.72 -0.48
N THR A 192 -15.33 -19.41 0.64
CA THR A 192 -15.87 -18.88 1.91
C THR A 192 -14.80 -18.74 3.01
N MET A 193 -13.54 -19.02 2.69
CA MET A 193 -12.41 -18.98 3.61
C MET A 193 -11.51 -17.78 3.31
N CYS A 194 -10.74 -17.38 4.30
CA CYS A 194 -9.64 -16.43 4.14
C CYS A 194 -8.33 -17.18 4.25
N THR A 195 -7.41 -16.94 3.31
CA THR A 195 -6.05 -17.49 3.39
C THR A 195 -5.18 -16.73 4.39
N GLY A 196 -5.59 -15.51 4.75
CA GLY A 196 -4.99 -14.66 5.78
C GLY A 196 -5.96 -14.34 6.91
N THR A 197 -5.82 -13.15 7.48
CA THR A 197 -6.65 -12.68 8.60
C THR A 197 -8.11 -12.50 8.18
N ARG A 198 -9.04 -13.02 8.99
CA ARG A 198 -10.48 -12.79 8.88
C ARG A 198 -10.89 -11.68 9.85
N VAL A 199 -11.66 -10.71 9.35
CA VAL A 199 -12.12 -9.55 10.13
C VAL A 199 -13.63 -9.51 10.14
N LEU A 200 -14.21 -9.42 11.34
CA LEU A 200 -15.64 -9.21 11.53
C LEU A 200 -15.95 -7.70 11.54
N VAL A 201 -16.81 -7.29 10.63
CA VAL A 201 -17.49 -5.98 10.64
C VAL A 201 -18.81 -6.17 11.37
N ASP A 202 -19.01 -5.43 12.45
CA ASP A 202 -20.21 -5.53 13.29
C ASP A 202 -21.45 -4.87 12.66
N GLY A 203 -22.59 -4.98 13.35
CA GLY A 203 -23.89 -4.41 12.94
C GLY A 203 -23.85 -2.90 12.69
N ASP A 204 -22.94 -2.19 13.35
CA ASP A 204 -22.73 -0.75 13.23
C ASP A 204 -21.64 -0.42 12.20
N GLY A 205 -21.15 -1.39 11.43
CA GLY A 205 -20.11 -1.18 10.42
C GLY A 205 -18.77 -0.80 11.02
N ARG A 206 -18.47 -1.23 12.25
CA ARG A 206 -17.18 -1.05 12.93
C ARG A 206 -16.39 -2.36 12.99
N VAL A 207 -15.08 -2.22 13.17
CA VAL A 207 -14.14 -3.33 13.35
C VAL A 207 -13.32 -3.08 14.62
N SER A 208 -13.10 -4.14 15.40
CA SER A 208 -12.17 -4.15 16.53
C SER A 208 -10.92 -4.91 16.11
N LEU A 209 -9.76 -4.26 16.10
CA LEU A 209 -8.52 -4.82 15.57
C LEU A 209 -7.34 -4.54 16.52
N THR A 210 -6.43 -5.52 16.59
CA THR A 210 -5.07 -5.37 17.08
C THR A 210 -4.16 -5.28 15.87
N VAL A 211 -3.51 -4.14 15.66
CA VAL A 211 -2.67 -3.88 14.49
C VAL A 211 -1.22 -3.73 14.94
N PRO A 212 -0.35 -4.73 14.69
CA PRO A 212 1.07 -4.64 15.00
C PRO A 212 1.73 -3.39 14.42
N ARG A 213 2.88 -2.99 14.99
CA ARG A 213 3.70 -1.92 14.40
C ARG A 213 4.02 -2.24 12.93
N SER A 214 4.09 -1.22 12.08
CA SER A 214 4.41 -1.37 10.66
C SER A 214 3.53 -2.40 9.92
N SER A 215 2.26 -2.51 10.32
CA SER A 215 1.27 -3.39 9.68
C SER A 215 -0.02 -2.64 9.31
N SER A 216 -0.87 -3.27 8.51
CA SER A 216 -2.08 -2.67 7.96
C SER A 216 -3.14 -3.72 7.71
N VAL A 217 -4.40 -3.29 7.70
CA VAL A 217 -5.56 -4.11 7.35
C VAL A 217 -6.33 -3.39 6.25
N VAL A 218 -6.67 -4.09 5.18
CA VAL A 218 -7.47 -3.53 4.07
C VAL A 218 -8.58 -4.52 3.71
N LEU A 219 -9.81 -4.01 3.63
CA LEU A 219 -11.02 -4.79 3.39
C LEU A 219 -11.81 -4.18 2.24
N ASP A 220 -12.42 -5.00 1.39
CA ASP A 220 -13.40 -4.59 0.39
C ASP A 220 -14.56 -5.58 0.27
N LEU A 221 -15.63 -5.17 -0.43
CA LEU A 221 -16.80 -6.03 -0.64
C LEU A 221 -16.51 -7.29 -1.47
N LEU A 222 -15.46 -7.30 -2.31
CA LEU A 222 -15.13 -8.49 -3.11
C LEU A 222 -14.62 -9.63 -2.21
N ASN A 223 -13.93 -9.26 -1.13
CA ASN A 223 -13.33 -10.17 -0.17
C ASN A 223 -14.22 -10.45 1.05
N ARG A 224 -15.52 -10.13 0.97
CA ARG A 224 -16.52 -10.55 1.97
C ARG A 224 -16.85 -12.04 1.82
N VAL A 225 -16.88 -12.79 2.92
CA VAL A 225 -17.17 -14.24 2.96
C VAL A 225 -18.51 -14.60 3.62
N SER A 226 -19.07 -13.73 4.45
CA SER A 226 -20.43 -13.85 5.01
C SER A 226 -21.00 -12.50 5.42
#